data_AF-A0A538UAY5-F1
#
_entry.id   AF-A0A538UAY5-F1
#
_cell.length_a   1.000
_cell.length_b   1.000
_cell.length_c   1.000
_cell.angle_alpha   90.00
_cell.angle_beta   90.00
_cell.angle_gamma   90.00
#
_symmetry.space_group_name_H-M   'P 1'
#
loop_
_entity.id
_entity.type
_entity.pdbx_description
1 polymer ?
#
loop_
_entity_poly.entity_id
_entity_poly.type
_entity_poly.pdbx_seq_one_letter_code
_entity_poly.pdbx_strand_id
1 'polypeptide(L)'
;NTYGTGCFLLLHTGSAPRRSKAGLLTTVACGARGEPAYALEGSVFIAGAAIQWLRDGLGLLARATDSEAMARRVQDSGGVVLIPAFVGLGAPYWRPDVRGAMFGLTRGVTRDHVARAALESLAFQTRDVFEAMARGAGRRATELRVDGGAAANDFLMQYQADLLGVPVVRPAVIETTALGAGLLAGLAVGFWRSPRDLARARRIEKEFVPKKPRAWREAEYKRWTQAIATLLG
;
A
#
# COMPACT_ATOMS: atom_id res chain seq x y z
N ASN A 1 -3.96 2.95 -4.60
CA ASN A 1 -2.73 2.55 -3.90
C ASN A 1 -2.07 1.49 -4.75
N THR A 2 -0.92 1.81 -5.31
CA THR A 2 -0.20 0.87 -6.17
C THR A 2 0.82 0.12 -5.35
N TYR A 3 0.64 -1.18 -5.16
CA TYR A 3 1.58 -2.08 -4.49
C TYR A 3 2.58 -2.64 -5.51
N GLY A 4 3.55 -1.82 -5.90
CA GLY A 4 4.67 -2.17 -6.76
C GLY A 4 5.96 -2.39 -5.96
N THR A 5 7.11 -2.04 -6.55
CA THR A 5 8.42 -2.01 -5.85
C THR A 5 8.33 -1.19 -4.56
N GLY A 6 7.80 0.03 -4.66
CA GLY A 6 7.29 0.84 -3.56
C GLY A 6 5.75 0.81 -3.49
N CYS A 7 5.18 1.53 -2.54
CA CYS A 7 3.73 1.72 -2.42
C CYS A 7 3.37 3.19 -2.53
N PHE A 8 2.49 3.53 -3.47
CA PHE A 8 2.10 4.92 -3.73
C PHE A 8 0.59 5.09 -3.61
N LEU A 9 0.17 5.90 -2.64
CA LEU A 9 -1.22 6.27 -2.45
C LEU A 9 -1.42 7.69 -2.96
N LEU A 10 -2.35 7.85 -3.91
CA LEU A 10 -2.71 9.13 -4.49
C LEU A 10 -4.18 9.45 -4.22
N LEU A 11 -4.45 10.71 -3.88
CA LEU A 11 -5.79 11.26 -3.78
C LEU A 11 -5.90 12.48 -4.70
N HIS A 12 -6.76 12.38 -5.71
CA HIS A 12 -7.07 13.48 -6.61
C HIS A 12 -7.72 14.66 -5.85
N THR A 13 -7.17 15.86 -6.02
CA THR A 13 -7.61 17.09 -5.32
C THR A 13 -8.29 18.12 -6.22
N GLY A 14 -8.47 17.82 -7.51
CA GLY A 14 -9.14 18.70 -8.47
C GLY A 14 -8.16 19.62 -9.20
N SER A 15 -8.63 20.78 -9.61
CA SER A 15 -7.88 21.77 -10.40
C SER A 15 -6.97 22.68 -9.58
N ALA A 16 -6.95 22.54 -8.25
CA ALA A 16 -6.13 23.36 -7.37
C ALA A 16 -5.15 22.50 -6.55
N PRO A 17 -3.87 22.92 -6.43
CA PRO A 17 -2.91 22.23 -5.59
C PRO A 17 -3.30 22.39 -4.11
N ARG A 18 -3.24 21.29 -3.36
CA ARG A 18 -3.45 21.31 -1.91
C ARG A 18 -2.15 21.02 -1.20
N ARG A 19 -1.65 21.99 -0.42
CA ARG A 19 -0.49 21.77 0.46
C ARG A 19 -0.87 20.84 1.60
N SER A 20 -0.04 19.83 1.81
CA SER A 20 -0.20 18.89 2.92
C SER A 20 0.38 19.48 4.21
N LYS A 21 -0.30 19.21 5.33
CA LYS A 21 0.19 19.44 6.69
C LYS A 21 0.55 18.13 7.42
N ALA A 22 0.53 17.00 6.71
CA ALA A 22 0.61 15.66 7.29
C ALA A 22 1.74 14.82 6.66
N GLY A 23 2.78 15.46 6.11
CA GLY A 23 3.91 14.76 5.51
C GLY A 23 3.63 14.12 4.13
N LEU A 24 2.57 14.51 3.45
CA LEU A 24 2.31 14.14 2.05
C LEU A 24 2.90 15.14 1.05
N LEU A 25 3.12 14.69 -0.18
CA LEU A 25 3.51 15.52 -1.32
C LEU A 25 2.28 16.11 -2.01
N THR A 26 2.42 17.32 -2.54
CA THR A 26 1.48 17.87 -3.52
C THR A 26 2.08 17.66 -4.89
N THR A 27 1.37 16.97 -5.79
CA THR A 27 1.88 16.64 -7.12
C THR A 27 0.85 16.95 -8.21
N VAL A 28 1.31 16.97 -9.45
CA VAL A 28 0.47 17.14 -10.64
C VAL A 28 -0.17 15.80 -10.99
N ALA A 29 -1.42 15.85 -11.38
CA ALA A 29 -2.19 14.75 -11.95
C ALA A 29 -2.77 15.20 -13.30
N CYS A 30 -3.45 14.27 -13.98
CA CYS A 30 -4.11 14.54 -15.25
C CYS A 30 -5.63 14.55 -15.07
N GLY A 31 -6.27 15.62 -15.55
CA GLY A 31 -7.71 15.70 -15.72
C GLY A 31 -8.20 14.81 -16.86
N ALA A 32 -9.52 14.69 -16.97
CA ALA A 32 -10.15 13.73 -17.88
C ALA A 32 -10.04 14.11 -19.37
N ARG A 33 -9.68 15.37 -19.67
CA ARG A 33 -9.43 15.91 -21.01
C ARG A 33 -7.96 16.26 -21.22
N GLY A 34 -7.07 15.80 -20.35
CA GLY A 34 -5.64 16.14 -20.40
C GLY A 34 -5.30 17.47 -19.71
N GLU A 35 -6.27 18.15 -19.11
CA GLU A 35 -6.03 19.40 -18.39
C GLU A 35 -5.26 19.16 -17.07
N PRO A 36 -4.51 20.15 -16.57
CA PRO A 36 -3.82 20.01 -15.28
C PRO A 36 -4.80 19.71 -14.15
N ALA A 37 -4.51 18.66 -13.41
CA ALA A 37 -5.13 18.36 -12.13
C ALA A 37 -4.03 18.19 -11.08
N TYR A 38 -4.44 17.98 -9.82
CA TYR A 38 -3.50 17.81 -8.72
C TYR A 38 -3.89 16.61 -7.86
N ALA A 39 -2.90 16.09 -7.14
CA ALA A 39 -3.08 15.04 -6.16
C ALA A 39 -2.26 15.30 -4.90
N LEU A 40 -2.75 14.76 -3.78
CA LEU A 40 -1.90 14.45 -2.64
C LEU A 40 -1.33 13.05 -2.83
N GLU A 41 -0.04 12.91 -2.59
CA GLU A 41 0.68 11.64 -2.68
C GLU A 41 1.37 11.31 -1.37
N GLY A 42 1.25 10.06 -0.94
CA GLY A 42 2.18 9.50 0.03
C GLY A 42 2.95 8.34 -0.57
N SER A 43 4.26 8.41 -0.39
CA SER A 43 5.23 7.57 -1.08
C SER A 43 5.94 6.69 -0.05
N VAL A 44 5.72 5.37 -0.16
CA VAL A 44 6.42 4.34 0.61
C VAL A 44 7.47 3.73 -0.31
N PHE A 45 8.74 3.87 0.02
CA PHE A 45 9.82 3.50 -0.90
C PHE A 45 9.96 1.99 -1.08
N ILE A 46 9.77 1.21 -0.02
CA ILE A 46 9.97 -0.24 -0.02
C ILE A 46 8.66 -0.93 0.37
N ALA A 47 8.05 -1.58 -0.63
CA ALA A 47 6.87 -2.41 -0.47
C ALA A 47 7.11 -3.79 -1.10
N GLY A 48 6.78 -3.99 -2.38
CA GLY A 48 7.09 -5.24 -3.08
C GLY A 48 8.58 -5.57 -3.10
N ALA A 49 9.45 -4.55 -3.03
CA ALA A 49 10.89 -4.73 -2.84
C ALA A 49 11.25 -5.46 -1.54
N ALA A 50 10.45 -5.37 -0.47
CA ALA A 50 10.65 -6.17 0.74
C ALA A 50 10.44 -7.67 0.47
N ILE A 51 9.42 -8.01 -0.32
CA ILE A 51 9.14 -9.39 -0.72
C ILE A 51 10.22 -9.91 -1.68
N GLN A 52 10.70 -9.06 -2.60
CA GLN A 52 11.85 -9.38 -3.45
C GLN A 52 13.11 -9.62 -2.61
N TRP A 53 13.37 -8.79 -1.60
CA TRP A 53 14.50 -9.00 -0.70
C TRP A 53 14.41 -10.31 0.09
N LEU A 54 13.22 -10.72 0.53
CA LEU A 54 13.05 -12.05 1.13
C LEU A 54 13.37 -13.19 0.16
N ARG A 55 13.09 -13.02 -1.14
CA ARG A 55 13.39 -14.01 -2.19
C ARG A 55 14.88 -14.02 -2.55
N ASP A 56 15.41 -12.87 -2.96
CA ASP A 56 16.72 -12.76 -3.59
C ASP A 56 17.84 -12.52 -2.57
N GLY A 57 17.55 -11.73 -1.53
CA GLY A 57 18.53 -11.35 -0.51
C GLY A 57 18.68 -12.40 0.57
N LEU A 58 17.57 -12.74 1.25
CA LEU A 58 17.60 -13.72 2.35
C LEU A 58 17.37 -15.17 1.91
N GLY A 59 16.92 -15.43 0.68
CA GLY A 59 16.63 -16.79 0.20
C GLY A 59 15.51 -17.50 0.97
N LEU A 60 14.63 -16.76 1.66
CA LEU A 60 13.51 -17.34 2.43
C LEU A 60 12.33 -17.76 1.55
N LEU A 61 12.19 -17.11 0.39
CA LEU A 61 11.16 -17.42 -0.61
C LEU A 61 11.83 -17.97 -1.87
N ALA A 62 11.25 -19.01 -2.48
CA ALA A 62 11.67 -19.42 -3.83
C ALA A 62 11.04 -18.48 -4.89
N ARG A 63 9.77 -18.11 -4.71
CA ARG A 63 9.05 -17.14 -5.54
C ARG A 63 8.36 -16.11 -4.65
N ALA A 64 8.21 -14.88 -5.15
CA ALA A 64 7.49 -13.84 -4.42
C ALA A 64 6.05 -14.25 -4.07
N THR A 65 5.40 -15.04 -4.94
CA THR A 65 4.05 -15.57 -4.73
C THR A 65 3.95 -16.57 -3.57
N ASP A 66 5.06 -17.21 -3.18
CA ASP A 66 5.06 -18.17 -2.07
C ASP A 66 4.81 -17.48 -0.72
N SER A 67 5.04 -16.15 -0.65
CA SER A 67 4.78 -15.34 0.54
C SER A 67 3.35 -15.45 1.05
N GLU A 68 2.35 -15.61 0.17
CA GLU A 68 0.95 -15.77 0.60
C GLU A 68 0.75 -17.08 1.36
N ALA A 69 1.16 -18.21 0.77
CA ALA A 69 1.00 -19.51 1.39
C ALA A 69 1.79 -19.60 2.70
N MET A 70 2.99 -19.00 2.76
CA MET A 70 3.80 -18.89 3.97
C MET A 70 3.08 -18.11 5.07
N ALA A 71 2.53 -16.94 4.76
CA ALA A 71 1.84 -16.12 5.74
C ALA A 71 0.56 -16.78 6.30
N ARG A 72 -0.08 -17.65 5.50
CA ARG A 72 -1.26 -18.40 5.91
C ARG A 72 -0.96 -19.65 6.75
N ARG A 73 0.28 -20.16 6.75
CA ARG A 73 0.68 -21.33 7.57
C ARG A 73 0.85 -21.01 9.05
N VAL A 74 1.01 -19.74 9.38
CA VAL A 74 1.11 -19.24 10.76
C VAL A 74 -0.13 -18.43 11.11
N GLN A 75 -0.52 -18.43 12.38
CA GLN A 75 -1.71 -17.70 12.85
C GLN A 75 -1.50 -16.18 12.88
N ASP A 76 -0.28 -15.75 13.22
CA ASP A 76 0.18 -14.35 13.27
C ASP A 76 1.69 -14.25 12.94
N SER A 77 2.27 -13.06 13.04
CA SER A 77 3.70 -12.82 12.82
C SER A 77 4.59 -13.28 13.98
N GLY A 78 4.07 -13.91 15.02
CA GLY A 78 4.85 -14.41 16.16
C GLY A 78 5.48 -13.30 17.00
N GLY A 79 4.88 -12.10 16.98
CA GLY A 79 5.46 -10.90 17.59
C GLY A 79 6.42 -10.13 16.68
N VAL A 80 6.78 -10.69 15.53
CA VAL A 80 7.74 -10.07 14.61
C VAL A 80 7.14 -8.82 13.96
N VAL A 81 7.92 -7.74 13.95
CA VAL A 81 7.61 -6.53 13.19
C VAL A 81 8.81 -6.22 12.30
N LEU A 82 8.60 -6.26 10.98
CA LEU A 82 9.59 -5.83 10.01
C LEU A 82 9.31 -4.37 9.61
N ILE A 83 10.30 -3.50 9.71
CA ILE A 83 10.26 -2.15 9.14
C ILE A 83 11.24 -2.15 7.96
N PRO A 84 10.77 -2.22 6.70
CA PRO A 84 11.64 -2.41 5.54
C PRO A 84 12.25 -1.08 5.04
N ALA A 85 12.82 -0.28 5.93
CA ALA A 85 13.42 1.03 5.62
C ALA A 85 14.80 0.92 4.93
N PHE A 86 14.98 0.04 3.93
CA PHE A 86 16.29 -0.26 3.32
C PHE A 86 16.98 0.97 2.70
N VAL A 87 16.19 1.95 2.28
CA VAL A 87 16.65 3.24 1.74
C VAL A 87 16.07 4.43 2.54
N GLY A 88 15.79 4.22 3.83
CA GLY A 88 15.07 5.19 4.66
C GLY A 88 13.55 5.00 4.64
N LEU A 89 12.87 5.84 5.41
CA LEU A 89 11.40 5.90 5.47
C LEU A 89 10.89 7.09 4.64
N GLY A 90 9.93 6.81 3.77
CA GLY A 90 9.18 7.82 3.02
C GLY A 90 8.06 8.45 3.86
N ALA A 91 6.95 8.79 3.22
CA ALA A 91 5.80 9.39 3.92
C ALA A 91 5.21 8.43 4.98
N PRO A 92 4.70 8.95 6.11
CA PRO A 92 4.71 10.37 6.51
C PRO A 92 5.99 10.79 7.25
N TYR A 93 6.97 9.91 7.41
CA TYR A 93 8.11 10.08 8.31
C TYR A 93 9.26 10.92 7.75
N TRP A 94 9.61 10.72 6.47
CA TRP A 94 10.73 11.39 5.79
C TRP A 94 12.06 11.33 6.55
N ARG A 95 12.47 10.11 6.86
CA ARG A 95 13.72 9.83 7.59
C ARG A 95 14.71 9.10 6.66
N PRO A 96 15.63 9.83 6.00
CA PRO A 96 16.60 9.22 5.08
C PRO A 96 17.75 8.50 5.82
N ASP A 97 17.93 8.79 7.10
CA ASP A 97 19.01 8.30 7.97
C ASP A 97 18.70 6.92 8.59
N VAL A 98 17.43 6.53 8.68
CA VAL A 98 17.04 5.24 9.27
C VAL A 98 17.20 4.08 8.28
N ARG A 99 17.39 2.87 8.80
CA ARG A 99 17.57 1.65 8.02
C ARG A 99 16.59 0.55 8.42
N GLY A 100 16.51 -0.49 7.60
CA GLY A 100 15.61 -1.61 7.85
C GLY A 100 15.88 -2.28 9.19
N ALA A 101 14.82 -2.61 9.92
CA ALA A 101 14.91 -3.20 11.25
C ALA A 101 13.86 -4.29 11.43
N MET A 102 14.15 -5.28 12.28
CA MET A 102 13.23 -6.35 12.63
C MET A 102 13.20 -6.52 14.15
N PHE A 103 12.02 -6.42 14.73
CA PHE A 103 11.79 -6.50 16.17
C PHE A 103 10.98 -7.74 16.55
N GLY A 104 11.02 -8.12 17.83
CA GLY A 104 10.16 -9.18 18.37
C GLY A 104 10.62 -10.60 18.07
N LEU A 105 11.90 -10.80 17.73
CA LEU A 105 12.45 -12.13 17.45
C LEU A 105 12.51 -12.99 18.73
N THR A 106 12.05 -14.23 18.61
CA THR A 106 12.18 -15.28 19.65
C THR A 106 12.68 -16.58 19.02
N ARG A 107 13.06 -17.57 19.83
CA ARG A 107 13.51 -18.89 19.34
C ARG A 107 12.43 -19.65 18.54
N GLY A 108 11.16 -19.29 18.71
CA GLY A 108 10.03 -19.91 18.00
C GLY A 108 9.75 -19.30 16.61
N VAL A 109 10.41 -18.19 16.26
CA VAL A 109 10.20 -17.52 14.96
C VAL A 109 10.71 -18.41 13.83
N THR A 110 9.92 -18.48 12.76
CA THR A 110 10.23 -19.26 11.55
C THR A 110 10.23 -18.35 10.32
N ARG A 111 10.71 -18.86 9.19
CA ARG A 111 10.62 -18.13 7.91
C ARG A 111 9.20 -17.72 7.52
N ASP A 112 8.20 -18.50 7.92
CA ASP A 112 6.79 -18.22 7.63
C ASP A 112 6.30 -16.99 8.41
N HIS A 113 6.76 -16.82 9.66
CA HIS A 113 6.51 -15.61 10.46
C HIS A 113 7.18 -14.37 9.85
N VAL A 114 8.41 -14.50 9.34
CA VAL A 114 9.12 -13.40 8.67
C VAL A 114 8.44 -13.00 7.37
N ALA A 115 8.01 -13.97 6.55
CA ALA A 115 7.24 -13.71 5.33
C ALA A 115 5.92 -12.99 5.63
N ARG A 116 5.23 -13.40 6.69
CA ARG A 116 4.03 -12.72 7.18
C ARG A 116 4.32 -11.30 7.65
N ALA A 117 5.32 -11.10 8.50
CA ALA A 117 5.69 -9.78 9.00
C ALA A 117 6.08 -8.81 7.86
N ALA A 118 6.69 -9.33 6.79
CA ALA A 118 6.95 -8.52 5.60
C ALA A 118 5.65 -8.07 4.92
N LEU A 119 4.68 -8.97 4.67
CA LEU A 119 3.39 -8.57 4.11
C LEU A 119 2.64 -7.59 5.04
N GLU A 120 2.62 -7.85 6.35
CA GLU A 120 2.02 -6.96 7.34
C GLU A 120 2.68 -5.56 7.30
N SER A 121 3.99 -5.47 7.10
CA SER A 121 4.71 -4.19 6.97
C SER A 121 4.26 -3.33 5.78
N LEU A 122 3.91 -3.94 4.64
CA LEU A 122 3.34 -3.23 3.50
C LEU A 122 1.99 -2.61 3.90
N ALA A 123 1.20 -3.35 4.67
CA ALA A 123 -0.11 -2.91 5.10
C ALA A 123 -0.05 -1.80 6.15
N PHE A 124 0.89 -1.90 7.09
CA PHE A 124 1.12 -0.87 8.09
C PHE A 124 1.61 0.45 7.48
N GLN A 125 2.62 0.41 6.61
CA GLN A 125 3.08 1.61 5.90
C GLN A 125 1.97 2.24 5.06
N THR A 126 1.12 1.42 4.43
CA THR A 126 -0.07 1.93 3.74
C THR A 126 -1.04 2.61 4.71
N ARG A 127 -1.26 2.06 5.91
CA ARG A 127 -2.12 2.68 6.94
C ARG A 127 -1.57 4.02 7.39
N ASP A 128 -0.26 4.15 7.61
CA ASP A 128 0.36 5.42 7.99
C ASP A 128 0.03 6.52 6.97
N VAL A 129 0.20 6.20 5.68
CA VAL A 129 -0.08 7.12 4.57
C VAL A 129 -1.59 7.37 4.42
N PHE A 130 -2.43 6.34 4.54
CA PHE A 130 -3.88 6.45 4.44
C PHE A 130 -4.45 7.37 5.54
N GLU A 131 -3.97 7.24 6.77
CA GLU A 131 -4.35 8.12 7.88
C GLU A 131 -3.83 9.54 7.69
N ALA A 132 -2.59 9.71 7.22
CA ALA A 132 -2.05 11.02 6.86
C ALA A 132 -2.89 11.71 5.77
N MET A 133 -3.40 10.94 4.81
CA MET A 133 -4.25 11.42 3.73
C MET A 133 -5.63 11.84 4.21
N ALA A 134 -6.23 11.09 5.13
CA ALA A 134 -7.48 11.49 5.77
C ALA A 134 -7.35 12.83 6.51
N ARG A 135 -6.23 13.03 7.23
CA ARG A 135 -5.91 14.31 7.89
C ARG A 135 -5.69 15.43 6.88
N GLY A 136 -4.92 15.19 5.83
CA GLY A 136 -4.62 16.18 4.79
C GLY A 136 -5.83 16.61 3.95
N ALA A 137 -6.78 15.70 3.74
CA ALA A 137 -8.00 15.96 2.97
C ALA A 137 -9.16 16.49 3.83
N GLY A 138 -9.07 16.44 5.16
CA GLY A 138 -10.16 16.81 6.07
C GLY A 138 -11.38 15.88 6.00
N ARG A 139 -11.23 14.69 5.38
CA ARG A 139 -12.29 13.69 5.23
C ARG A 139 -11.70 12.29 5.25
N ARG A 140 -12.46 11.32 5.76
CA ARG A 140 -12.07 9.91 5.72
C ARG A 140 -12.45 9.30 4.38
N ALA A 141 -11.54 8.50 3.81
CA ALA A 141 -11.87 7.68 2.66
C ALA A 141 -12.73 6.49 3.11
N THR A 142 -13.70 6.11 2.28
CA THR A 142 -14.66 5.03 2.54
C THR A 142 -14.24 3.68 1.96
N GLU A 143 -13.24 3.68 1.07
CA GLU A 143 -12.67 2.50 0.44
C GLU A 143 -11.22 2.78 0.04
N LEU A 144 -10.44 1.72 -0.17
CA LEU A 144 -9.11 1.77 -0.77
C LEU A 144 -9.10 1.00 -2.10
N ARG A 145 -8.86 1.70 -3.21
CA ARG A 145 -8.62 1.08 -4.52
C ARG A 145 -7.17 0.70 -4.65
N VAL A 146 -6.90 -0.53 -5.09
CA VAL A 146 -5.55 -1.11 -5.10
C VAL A 146 -5.21 -1.67 -6.47
N ASP A 147 -3.93 -1.72 -6.78
CA ASP A 147 -3.37 -2.31 -7.99
C ASP A 147 -1.88 -2.61 -7.79
N GLY A 148 -1.19 -3.07 -8.83
CA GLY A 148 0.22 -3.49 -8.78
C GLY A 148 0.42 -4.96 -8.38
N GLY A 149 1.62 -5.48 -8.67
CA GLY A 149 1.92 -6.91 -8.55
C GLY A 149 1.70 -7.50 -7.16
N ALA A 150 2.03 -6.78 -6.08
CA ALA A 150 1.82 -7.28 -4.72
C ALA A 150 0.33 -7.25 -4.30
N ALA A 151 -0.53 -6.50 -5.00
CA ALA A 151 -1.98 -6.55 -4.76
C ALA A 151 -2.63 -7.87 -5.20
N ALA A 152 -1.93 -8.71 -5.98
CA ALA A 152 -2.37 -10.07 -6.30
C ALA A 152 -2.41 -11.00 -5.07
N ASN A 153 -1.76 -10.64 -3.96
CA ASN A 153 -1.74 -11.42 -2.73
C ASN A 153 -3.02 -11.20 -1.91
N ASP A 154 -3.87 -12.21 -1.83
CA ASP A 154 -5.18 -12.13 -1.16
C ASP A 154 -5.06 -12.01 0.36
N PHE A 155 -3.97 -12.55 0.94
CA PHE A 155 -3.69 -12.36 2.37
C PHE A 155 -3.43 -10.89 2.66
N LEU A 156 -2.56 -10.24 1.87
CA LEU A 156 -2.22 -8.83 2.02
C LEU A 156 -3.47 -7.95 1.87
N MET A 157 -4.29 -8.18 0.85
CA MET A 157 -5.49 -7.38 0.61
C MET A 157 -6.53 -7.52 1.71
N GLN A 158 -6.76 -8.74 2.21
CA GLN A 158 -7.65 -8.95 3.36
C GLN A 158 -7.09 -8.31 4.63
N TYR A 159 -5.79 -8.47 4.90
CA TYR A 159 -5.13 -7.87 6.06
C TYR A 159 -5.20 -6.35 6.01
N GLN A 160 -5.00 -5.74 4.84
CA GLN A 160 -5.15 -4.31 4.64
C GLN A 160 -6.58 -3.82 4.93
N ALA A 161 -7.60 -4.53 4.44
CA ALA A 161 -9.00 -4.19 4.71
C ALA A 161 -9.31 -4.27 6.21
N ASP A 162 -8.87 -5.35 6.87
CA ASP A 162 -9.02 -5.55 8.31
C ASP A 162 -8.34 -4.44 9.12
N LEU A 163 -7.12 -4.05 8.70
CA LEU A 163 -6.29 -3.06 9.36
C LEU A 163 -6.82 -1.62 9.19
N LEU A 164 -7.34 -1.26 8.01
CA LEU A 164 -7.91 0.07 7.75
C LEU A 164 -9.34 0.19 8.24
N GLY A 165 -10.10 -0.91 8.22
CA GLY A 165 -11.52 -0.88 8.53
C GLY A 165 -12.43 -0.37 7.43
N VAL A 166 -11.94 -0.34 6.19
CA VAL A 166 -12.70 0.02 5.00
C VAL A 166 -12.50 -1.04 3.93
N PRO A 167 -13.43 -1.22 2.98
CA PRO A 167 -13.24 -2.13 1.88
C PRO A 167 -11.98 -1.84 1.05
N VAL A 168 -11.29 -2.90 0.63
CA VAL A 168 -10.19 -2.85 -0.32
C VAL A 168 -10.69 -3.43 -1.64
N VAL A 169 -10.61 -2.66 -2.72
CA VAL A 169 -11.19 -3.00 -4.03
C VAL A 169 -10.09 -3.24 -5.05
N ARG A 170 -9.95 -4.50 -5.49
CA ARG A 170 -8.99 -4.92 -6.52
C ARG A 170 -9.67 -5.03 -7.89
N PRO A 171 -9.19 -4.30 -8.92
CA PRO A 171 -9.72 -4.40 -10.27
C PRO A 171 -9.28 -5.70 -10.95
N ALA A 172 -9.98 -6.10 -12.01
CA ALA A 172 -9.61 -7.26 -12.82
C ALA A 172 -8.27 -7.10 -13.57
N VAL A 173 -7.85 -5.85 -13.81
CA VAL A 173 -6.55 -5.53 -14.38
C VAL A 173 -5.72 -4.82 -13.31
N ILE A 174 -4.72 -5.52 -12.76
CA ILE A 174 -3.82 -4.98 -11.73
C ILE A 174 -2.71 -4.10 -12.31
N GLU A 175 -2.42 -4.21 -13.61
CA GLU A 175 -1.46 -3.37 -14.33
C GLU A 175 -2.11 -2.02 -14.74
N THR A 176 -2.60 -1.28 -13.75
CA THR A 176 -3.35 -0.04 -13.97
C THR A 176 -2.47 1.10 -14.48
N THR A 177 -1.16 1.05 -14.24
CA THR A 177 -0.20 2.05 -14.74
C THR A 177 -0.17 2.04 -16.27
N ALA A 178 0.05 0.87 -16.89
CA ALA A 178 0.03 0.72 -18.34
C ALA A 178 -1.36 1.00 -18.91
N LEU A 179 -2.41 0.52 -18.23
CA LEU A 179 -3.80 0.80 -18.61
C LEU A 179 -4.07 2.31 -18.65
N GLY A 180 -3.69 3.07 -17.61
CA GLY A 180 -3.91 4.51 -17.54
C GLY A 180 -3.27 5.28 -18.71
N ALA A 181 -2.04 4.92 -19.08
CA ALA A 181 -1.37 5.49 -20.26
C ALA A 181 -2.13 5.18 -21.56
N GLY A 182 -2.54 3.92 -21.75
CA GLY A 182 -3.33 3.51 -22.91
C GLY A 182 -4.71 4.19 -22.97
N LEU A 183 -5.36 4.40 -21.82
CA LEU A 183 -6.64 5.10 -21.72
C LEU A 183 -6.52 6.57 -22.12
N LEU A 184 -5.47 7.26 -21.66
CA LEU A 184 -5.22 8.66 -22.04
C LEU A 184 -4.92 8.79 -23.53
N ALA A 185 -4.06 7.92 -24.09
CA ALA A 185 -3.80 7.90 -25.52
C ALA A 185 -5.06 7.59 -26.33
N GLY A 186 -5.87 6.61 -25.88
CA GLY A 186 -7.13 6.23 -26.51
C GLY A 186 -8.18 7.35 -26.51
N LEU A 187 -8.24 8.16 -25.44
CA LEU A 187 -9.07 9.37 -25.43
C LEU A 187 -8.55 10.42 -26.41
N ALA A 188 -7.23 10.64 -26.46
CA ALA A 188 -6.62 11.66 -27.32
C ALA A 188 -6.84 11.38 -28.82
N VAL A 189 -6.84 10.11 -29.24
CA VAL A 189 -7.07 9.71 -30.64
C VAL A 189 -8.54 9.37 -30.95
N GLY A 190 -9.45 9.56 -30.00
CA GLY A 190 -10.89 9.30 -30.19
C GLY A 190 -11.28 7.82 -30.24
N PHE A 191 -10.39 6.89 -29.85
CA PHE A 191 -10.73 5.47 -29.67
C PHE A 191 -11.83 5.30 -28.61
N TRP A 192 -11.75 6.08 -27.53
CA TRP A 192 -12.85 6.27 -26.58
C TRP A 192 -13.47 7.64 -26.77
N ARG A 193 -14.81 7.72 -26.73
CA ARG A 193 -15.53 8.97 -26.98
C ARG A 193 -15.50 9.89 -25.76
N SER A 194 -15.50 9.31 -24.56
CA SER A 194 -15.50 10.10 -23.33
C SER A 194 -14.91 9.34 -22.13
N PRO A 195 -14.46 10.06 -21.08
CA PRO A 195 -14.09 9.47 -19.80
C PRO A 195 -15.19 8.62 -19.15
N ARG A 196 -16.47 8.86 -19.49
CA ARG A 196 -17.60 8.07 -18.97
C ARG A 196 -17.60 6.65 -19.53
N ASP A 197 -17.11 6.46 -20.75
CA ASP A 197 -17.00 5.13 -21.36
C ASP A 197 -15.98 4.28 -20.60
N LEU A 198 -14.90 4.91 -20.13
CA LEU A 198 -13.86 4.27 -19.32
C LEU A 198 -14.39 3.79 -17.97
N ALA A 199 -15.25 4.59 -17.32
CA ALA A 199 -15.86 4.22 -16.05
C ALA A 199 -16.73 2.96 -16.19
N ARG A 200 -17.44 2.79 -17.31
CA ARG A 200 -18.27 1.61 -17.60
C ARG A 200 -17.43 0.37 -17.93
N ALA A 201 -16.26 0.55 -18.54
CA ALA A 201 -15.35 -0.54 -18.86
C ALA A 201 -14.62 -1.10 -17.62
N ARG A 202 -14.65 -0.38 -16.49
CA ARG A 202 -13.95 -0.78 -15.27
C ARG A 202 -14.60 -2.02 -14.65
N ARG A 203 -13.83 -3.12 -14.58
CA ARG A 203 -14.25 -4.37 -13.94
C ARG A 203 -13.55 -4.54 -12.60
N ILE A 204 -14.34 -4.82 -11.57
CA ILE A 204 -13.84 -5.25 -10.26
C ILE A 204 -13.66 -6.76 -10.32
N GLU A 205 -12.52 -7.26 -9.85
CA GLU A 205 -12.33 -8.71 -9.69
C GLU A 205 -12.72 -9.14 -8.29
N LYS A 206 -12.28 -8.40 -7.26
CA LYS A 206 -12.56 -8.76 -5.87
C LYS A 206 -12.64 -7.55 -4.97
N GLU A 207 -13.56 -7.64 -4.02
CA GLU A 207 -13.68 -6.72 -2.90
C GLU A 207 -13.38 -7.47 -1.60
N PHE A 208 -12.47 -6.91 -0.81
CA PHE A 208 -12.09 -7.42 0.50
C PHE A 208 -12.73 -6.54 1.55
N VAL A 209 -13.75 -7.08 2.22
CA VAL A 209 -14.48 -6.39 3.29
C VAL A 209 -13.79 -6.67 4.64
N PRO A 210 -13.67 -5.68 5.54
CA PRO A 210 -13.09 -5.89 6.87
C PRO A 210 -13.86 -6.95 7.66
N LYS A 211 -13.14 -7.93 8.21
CA LYS A 211 -13.65 -9.04 9.02
C LYS A 211 -13.22 -8.96 10.49
N LYS A 212 -12.27 -8.07 10.81
CA LYS A 212 -11.74 -7.90 12.18
C LYS A 212 -12.34 -6.69 12.89
N PRO A 213 -12.60 -6.81 14.22
CA PRO A 213 -13.13 -5.71 15.01
C PRO A 213 -12.11 -4.57 15.15
N ARG A 214 -12.60 -3.38 15.52
CA ARG A 214 -11.73 -2.22 15.75
C ARG A 214 -10.65 -2.48 16.82
N ALA A 215 -10.98 -3.17 17.90
CA ALA A 215 -10.01 -3.47 18.96
C ALA A 215 -8.78 -4.23 18.42
N TRP A 216 -8.97 -5.15 17.47
CA TRP A 216 -7.88 -5.89 16.84
C TRP A 216 -6.95 -4.96 16.04
N ARG A 217 -7.51 -4.12 15.16
CA ARG A 217 -6.69 -3.26 14.28
C ARG A 217 -5.95 -2.17 15.06
N GLU A 218 -6.49 -1.68 16.18
CA GLU A 218 -5.76 -0.74 17.03
C GLU A 218 -4.62 -1.42 17.80
N ALA A 219 -4.79 -2.68 18.22
CA ALA A 219 -3.73 -3.44 18.89
C ALA A 219 -2.56 -3.75 17.93
N GLU A 220 -2.87 -4.20 16.71
CA GLU A 220 -1.85 -4.43 15.67
C GLU A 220 -1.08 -3.16 15.33
N TYR A 221 -1.80 -2.05 15.13
CA TYR A 221 -1.16 -0.77 14.80
C TYR A 221 -0.37 -0.17 15.96
N LYS A 222 -0.78 -0.43 17.21
CA LYS A 222 0.02 -0.06 18.38
C LYS A 222 1.39 -0.74 18.36
N ARG A 223 1.46 -2.02 17.99
CA ARG A 223 2.74 -2.73 17.84
C ARG A 223 3.62 -2.10 16.77
N TRP A 224 3.05 -1.79 15.62
CA TRP A 224 3.75 -1.11 14.53
C TRP A 224 4.31 0.25 14.95
N THR A 225 3.46 1.10 15.54
CA THR A 225 3.85 2.45 15.96
C THR A 225 4.88 2.44 17.08
N GLN A 226 4.84 1.45 17.98
CA GLN A 226 5.90 1.25 18.97
C GLN A 226 7.24 0.88 18.31
N ALA A 227 7.24 -0.03 17.34
CA ALA A 227 8.45 -0.39 16.61
C ALA A 227 9.03 0.79 15.81
N ILE A 228 8.16 1.61 15.18
CA ILE A 228 8.56 2.84 14.51
C ILE A 228 9.17 3.82 15.52
N ALA A 229 8.53 4.06 16.67
CA ALA A 229 9.08 4.94 17.70
C ALA A 229 10.47 4.46 18.15
N THR A 230 10.64 3.16 18.42
CA THR A 230 11.95 2.59 18.76
C THR A 230 12.98 2.78 17.65
N LEU A 231 12.60 2.66 16.38
CA LEU A 231 13.51 2.88 15.25
C LEU A 231 13.93 4.35 15.12
N LEU A 232 13.04 5.29 15.43
CA LEU A 232 13.29 6.72 15.24
C LEU A 232 14.06 7.39 16.39
N GLY A 233 14.15 6.73 17.54
CA GLY A 233 14.69 7.28 18.79
C GLY A 233 13.67 8.14 19.55
#